data_AF-A0A0C1XY27-F1
#
_entry.id   AF-A0A0C1XY27-F1
#
_cell.length_a   1.000
_cell.length_b   1.000
_cell.length_c   1.000
_cell.angle_alpha   90.00
_cell.angle_beta   90.00
_cell.angle_gamma   90.00
#
_symmetry.space_group_name_H-M   'P 1'
#
loop_
_entity.id
_entity.type
_entity.pdbx_description
1 polymer ?
#
loop_
_entity_poly.entity_id
_entity_poly.type
_entity_poly.pdbx_seq_one_letter_code
_entity_poly.pdbx_strand_id
1 'polypeptide(L)'
;ALPRHKTLRAAVDWSWELLTDAERTVLRRLSVFSGGASLEAAERVCAGDAVEREQVIEREQVIELLTTLTEKSLLLAEGGSAPRYRMIGTIKEYAGQRLDEAGEADLARHAHLAHVTELTETAEPHLRRAEQLDWLATLEAEHDNIAAAMRGALAAGEAQAAMRLAA
;
A
#
# COMPACT_ATOMS: atom_id res chain seq x y z
N ALA A 1 4.54 -17.73 -23.64
CA ALA A 1 4.53 -16.36 -23.08
C ALA A 1 5.55 -15.50 -23.82
N LEU A 2 5.14 -14.35 -24.35
CA LEU A 2 5.90 -13.50 -25.30
C LEU A 2 7.23 -12.95 -24.70
N PRO A 3 8.29 -12.73 -25.52
CA PRO A 3 9.60 -12.24 -25.07
C PRO A 3 9.57 -10.92 -24.28
N ARG A 4 8.58 -10.05 -24.51
CA ARG A 4 8.47 -8.71 -23.90
C ARG A 4 8.25 -8.73 -22.38
N HIS A 5 7.54 -9.74 -21.86
CA HIS A 5 7.36 -9.89 -20.41
C HIS A 5 8.66 -10.28 -19.71
N LYS A 6 9.54 -11.04 -20.37
CA LYS A 6 10.85 -11.40 -19.80
C LYS A 6 11.75 -10.18 -19.66
N THR A 7 11.76 -9.29 -20.65
CA THR A 7 12.58 -8.07 -20.61
C THR A 7 12.11 -7.08 -19.55
N LEU A 8 10.78 -6.90 -19.40
CA LEU A 8 10.23 -6.04 -18.35
C LEU A 8 10.49 -6.60 -16.95
N ARG A 9 10.28 -7.91 -16.73
CA ARG A 9 10.59 -8.55 -15.44
C ARG A 9 12.07 -8.45 -15.11
N ALA A 10 12.95 -8.72 -16.07
CA ALA A 10 14.40 -8.60 -15.87
C ALA A 10 14.85 -7.18 -15.52
N ALA A 11 14.19 -6.15 -16.08
CA ALA A 11 14.46 -4.77 -15.70
C ALA A 11 14.03 -4.48 -14.25
N VAL A 12 12.89 -5.01 -13.81
CA VAL A 12 12.42 -4.88 -12.42
C VAL A 12 13.31 -5.68 -11.46
N ASP A 13 13.75 -6.88 -11.84
CA ASP A 13 14.71 -7.69 -11.08
C ASP A 13 16.02 -6.90 -10.84
N TRP A 14 16.55 -6.26 -11.88
CA TRP A 14 17.75 -5.43 -11.74
C TRP A 14 17.53 -4.23 -10.82
N SER A 15 16.41 -3.50 -10.97
CA SER A 15 16.08 -2.40 -10.05
C SER A 15 15.93 -2.89 -8.61
N TRP A 16 15.38 -4.09 -8.40
CA TRP A 16 15.21 -4.72 -7.10
C TRP A 16 16.53 -5.12 -6.43
N GLU A 17 17.49 -5.63 -7.20
CA GLU A 17 18.82 -5.98 -6.70
C GLU A 17 19.59 -4.77 -6.16
N LEU A 18 19.32 -3.57 -6.69
CA LEU A 18 19.90 -2.30 -6.25
C LEU A 18 19.22 -1.69 -5.02
N LEU A 19 18.17 -2.32 -4.50
CA LEU A 19 17.48 -1.84 -3.31
C LEU A 19 18.15 -2.30 -2.03
N THR A 20 18.13 -1.43 -1.03
CA THR A 20 18.42 -1.81 0.36
C THR A 20 17.29 -2.69 0.90
N ASP A 21 17.53 -3.40 2.00
CA ASP A 21 16.51 -4.26 2.57
C ASP A 21 15.30 -3.46 3.09
N ALA A 22 15.51 -2.26 3.63
CA ALA A 22 14.43 -1.35 4.02
C ALA A 22 13.59 -0.89 2.82
N GLU A 23 14.22 -0.54 1.70
CA GLU A 23 13.52 -0.17 0.47
C GLU A 23 12.72 -1.35 -0.12
N ARG A 24 13.28 -2.57 -0.09
CA ARG A 24 12.58 -3.78 -0.52
C ARG A 24 11.35 -4.04 0.34
N THR A 25 11.48 -3.88 1.65
CA THR A 25 10.40 -4.07 2.61
C THR A 25 9.27 -3.09 2.36
N VAL A 26 9.56 -1.79 2.25
CA VAL A 26 8.55 -0.77 1.90
C VAL A 26 7.89 -1.07 0.56
N LEU A 27 8.67 -1.39 -0.47
CA LEU A 27 8.13 -1.67 -1.80
C LEU A 27 7.18 -2.87 -1.79
N ARG A 28 7.53 -3.97 -1.10
CA ARG A 28 6.65 -5.14 -0.94
C ARG A 28 5.38 -4.80 -0.20
N ARG A 29 5.49 -4.17 0.98
CA ARG A 29 4.34 -3.85 1.84
C ARG A 29 3.39 -2.89 1.14
N LEU A 30 3.88 -1.91 0.38
CA LEU A 30 3.05 -1.02 -0.42
C LEU A 30 2.24 -1.71 -1.52
N SER A 31 2.61 -2.92 -1.94
CA SER A 31 1.90 -3.64 -3.00
C SER A 31 0.45 -4.01 -2.63
N VAL A 32 0.08 -3.94 -1.34
CA VAL A 32 -1.31 -4.15 -0.89
C VAL A 32 -2.26 -3.03 -1.37
N PHE A 33 -1.75 -1.82 -1.59
CA PHE A 33 -2.54 -0.67 -2.03
C PHE A 33 -2.90 -0.77 -3.51
N SER A 34 -4.18 -0.58 -3.84
CA SER A 34 -4.70 -0.57 -5.21
C SER A 34 -4.85 0.81 -5.81
N GLY A 35 -5.17 1.81 -4.99
CA GLY A 35 -5.21 3.22 -5.38
C GLY A 35 -3.88 3.97 -5.20
N GLY A 36 -2.84 3.30 -4.71
CA GLY A 36 -1.66 3.96 -4.13
C GLY A 36 -1.92 4.39 -2.68
N ALA A 37 -0.91 4.98 -2.04
CA ALA A 37 -0.94 5.32 -0.62
C ALA A 37 -0.69 6.81 -0.40
N SER A 38 -1.38 7.40 0.59
CA SER A 38 -0.90 8.62 1.24
C SER A 38 0.33 8.30 2.09
N LEU A 39 1.06 9.34 2.54
CA LEU A 39 2.16 9.14 3.48
C LEU A 39 1.68 8.44 4.77
N GLU A 40 0.57 8.90 5.35
CA GLU A 40 -0.01 8.31 6.56
C GLU A 40 -0.37 6.82 6.35
N ALA A 41 -0.98 6.49 5.21
CA ALA A 41 -1.33 5.10 4.90
C ALA A 41 -0.07 4.23 4.74
N ALA A 42 0.94 4.75 4.05
CA ALA A 42 2.22 4.07 3.89
C ALA A 42 2.92 3.85 5.24
N GLU A 43 2.89 4.85 6.12
CA GLU A 43 3.41 4.75 7.49
C GLU A 43 2.73 3.65 8.29
N ARG A 44 1.39 3.58 8.26
CA ARG A 44 0.61 2.56 8.98
C ARG A 44 0.91 1.13 8.50
N VAL A 45 1.21 0.95 7.22
CA VAL A 45 1.40 -0.38 6.61
C VAL A 45 2.87 -0.80 6.56
N CYS A 46 3.79 0.16 6.41
CA CYS A 46 5.20 -0.14 6.20
C CYS A 46 6.03 -0.06 7.49
N ALA A 47 5.66 0.80 8.43
CA ALA A 47 6.37 0.92 9.70
C ALA A 47 6.02 -0.21 10.68
N GLY A 48 6.92 -0.48 11.62
CA GLY A 48 6.71 -1.45 12.69
C GLY A 48 7.09 -2.88 12.32
N ASP A 49 6.34 -3.82 12.91
CA ASP A 49 6.63 -5.26 13.01
C ASP A 49 7.47 -5.81 11.85
N ALA A 50 8.67 -6.24 12.19
CA ALA A 50 9.53 -7.01 11.30
C ALA A 50 9.26 -8.50 11.54
N VAL A 51 9.23 -9.28 10.46
CA VAL A 51 9.42 -10.73 10.58
C VAL A 51 10.83 -10.96 11.16
N GLU A 52 11.07 -12.06 11.88
CA GLU A 52 12.25 -12.36 12.73
C GLU A 52 13.66 -12.12 12.14
N ARG A 53 13.78 -11.68 10.88
CA ARG A 53 15.01 -11.45 10.13
C ARG A 53 15.10 -10.08 9.46
N GLU A 54 14.11 -9.21 9.61
CA GLU A 54 14.09 -7.91 8.94
C GLU A 54 14.32 -6.74 9.91
N GLN A 55 14.80 -5.63 9.35
CA GLN A 55 14.97 -4.40 10.11
C GLN A 55 13.59 -3.78 10.36
N VAL A 56 13.33 -3.40 11.62
CA VAL A 56 12.15 -2.59 11.95
C VAL A 56 12.27 -1.24 11.25
N ILE A 57 11.24 -0.87 10.50
CA ILE A 57 11.14 0.44 9.86
C ILE A 57 10.43 1.37 10.82
N GLU A 58 11.11 2.44 11.23
CA GLU A 58 10.48 3.50 12.01
C GLU A 58 9.59 4.35 11.12
N ARG A 59 8.54 4.93 11.70
CA ARG A 59 7.57 5.73 10.96
C ARG A 59 8.23 6.89 10.22
N GLU A 60 9.15 7.57 10.88
CA GLU A 60 9.88 8.72 10.35
C GLU A 60 10.78 8.35 9.16
N GLN A 61 11.18 7.08 9.02
CA GLN A 61 11.99 6.61 7.90
C GLN A 61 11.18 6.38 6.63
N VAL A 62 9.85 6.20 6.75
CA VAL A 62 8.99 5.84 5.61
C VAL A 62 9.03 6.93 4.54
N ILE A 63 8.99 8.21 4.91
CA ILE A 63 9.04 9.32 3.94
C ILE A 63 10.33 9.33 3.12
N GLU A 64 11.48 9.06 3.76
CA GLU A 64 12.77 8.99 3.09
C GLU A 64 12.80 7.83 2.10
N LEU A 65 12.32 6.65 2.53
CA LEU A 65 12.24 5.46 1.68
C LEU A 65 11.30 5.65 0.48
N LEU A 66 10.13 6.27 0.68
CA LEU A 66 9.21 6.62 -0.41
C LEU A 66 9.86 7.59 -1.41
N THR A 67 10.63 8.55 -0.92
CA THR A 67 11.35 9.53 -1.74
C THR A 67 12.39 8.82 -2.60
N THR A 68 13.23 7.98 -1.99
CA THR A 68 14.26 7.22 -2.73
C THR A 68 13.66 6.24 -3.73
N LEU A 69 12.55 5.56 -3.40
CA LEU A 69 11.84 4.69 -4.34
C LEU A 69 11.25 5.47 -5.53
N THR A 70 10.82 6.71 -5.31
CA THR A 70 10.34 7.61 -6.38
C THR A 70 11.50 8.06 -7.27
N GLU A 71 12.65 8.42 -6.70
CA GLU A 71 13.87 8.75 -7.45
C GLU A 71 14.36 7.57 -8.31
N LYS A 72 14.23 6.35 -7.80
CA LYS A 72 14.51 5.10 -8.52
C LYS A 72 13.41 4.71 -9.52
N SER A 73 12.39 5.54 -9.71
CA SER A 73 11.25 5.30 -10.62
C SER A 73 10.47 4.03 -10.33
N LEU A 74 10.49 3.56 -9.07
CA LEU A 74 9.69 2.41 -8.63
C LEU A 74 8.30 2.83 -8.14
N LEU A 75 8.16 4.08 -7.73
CA LEU A 75 6.93 4.75 -7.38
C LEU A 75 6.75 6.01 -8.22
N LEU A 76 5.50 6.41 -8.41
CA LEU A 76 5.08 7.70 -8.91
C LEU A 76 4.48 8.50 -7.75
N ALA A 77 4.93 9.73 -7.55
CA ALA A 77 4.34 10.66 -6.59
C ALA A 77 3.40 11.62 -7.35
N GLU A 78 2.09 11.47 -7.16
CA GLU A 78 1.08 12.28 -7.83
C GLU A 78 0.45 13.28 -6.86
N GLY A 79 0.45 14.57 -7.23
CA GLY A 79 -0.12 15.64 -6.41
C GLY A 79 0.91 16.71 -6.03
N GLY A 80 0.49 17.63 -5.15
CA GLY A 80 1.31 18.72 -4.64
C GLY A 80 2.00 18.38 -3.33
N SER A 81 1.73 19.17 -2.29
CA SER A 81 2.35 19.04 -0.97
C SER A 81 2.02 17.74 -0.22
N ALA A 82 0.92 17.06 -0.58
CA ALA A 82 0.53 15.76 -0.04
C ALA A 82 0.41 14.76 -1.20
N PRO A 83 1.54 14.24 -1.72
CA PRO A 83 1.51 13.34 -2.86
C PRO A 83 0.92 11.99 -2.50
N ARG A 84 0.26 11.38 -3.48
CA ARG A 84 -0.14 9.97 -3.45
C ARG A 84 0.93 9.15 -4.15
N TYR A 85 1.46 8.15 -3.46
CA TYR A 85 2.48 7.25 -3.97
C TYR A 85 1.82 6.07 -4.68
N ARG A 86 1.99 5.97 -5.99
CA ARG A 86 1.44 4.89 -6.82
C ARG A 86 2.54 4.01 -7.38
N MET A 87 2.24 2.72 -7.48
CA MET A 87 3.12 1.75 -8.10
C MET A 87 2.58 1.37 -9.49
N ILE A 88 3.46 1.32 -10.49
CA ILE A 88 3.09 0.84 -11.83
C ILE A 88 2.74 -0.65 -11.75
N GLY A 89 1.71 -1.09 -12.48
CA GLY A 89 1.14 -2.45 -12.36
C GLY A 89 2.16 -3.59 -12.42
N THR A 90 3.19 -3.50 -13.26
CA THR A 90 4.25 -4.51 -13.36
C THR A 90 5.15 -4.57 -12.12
N ILE A 91 5.47 -3.42 -11.53
CA ILE A 91 6.26 -3.35 -10.29
C ILE A 91 5.39 -3.85 -9.13
N LYS A 92 4.09 -3.50 -9.13
CA LYS A 92 3.13 -3.96 -8.13
C LYS A 92 2.98 -5.47 -8.10
N GLU A 93 2.81 -6.10 -9.27
CA GLU A 93 2.72 -7.55 -9.37
C GLU A 93 4.01 -8.23 -8.86
N TYR A 94 5.17 -7.66 -9.22
CA TYR A 94 6.46 -8.16 -8.75
C TYR A 94 6.64 -8.01 -7.24
N ALA A 95 6.34 -6.83 -6.69
CA ALA A 95 6.41 -6.54 -5.26
C ALA A 95 5.45 -7.41 -4.44
N GLY A 96 4.26 -7.70 -4.97
CA GLY A 96 3.31 -8.64 -4.35
C GLY A 96 3.85 -10.06 -4.27
N GLN A 97 4.47 -10.57 -5.35
CA GLN A 97 5.14 -11.88 -5.31
C GLN A 97 6.25 -11.92 -4.26
N ARG A 98 7.04 -10.84 -4.16
CA ARG A 98 8.09 -10.73 -3.15
C ARG A 98 7.53 -10.64 -1.74
N LEU A 99 6.37 -10.00 -1.54
CA LEU A 99 5.66 -9.93 -0.26
C LEU A 99 5.24 -11.33 0.23
N ASP A 100 4.72 -12.16 -0.67
CA ASP A 100 4.37 -13.54 -0.38
C ASP A 100 5.62 -14.38 -0.04
N GLU A 101 6.69 -14.24 -0.83
CA GLU A 101 7.97 -14.92 -0.57
C GLU A 101 8.60 -14.54 0.77
N ALA A 102 8.40 -13.29 1.22
CA ALA A 102 8.86 -12.80 2.51
C ALA A 102 7.98 -13.28 3.69
N GLY A 103 6.80 -13.86 3.42
CA GLY A 103 5.85 -14.27 4.46
C GLY A 103 5.15 -13.09 5.15
N GLU A 104 5.13 -11.92 4.52
CA GLU A 104 4.61 -10.67 5.10
C GLU A 104 3.18 -10.35 4.67
N ALA A 105 2.61 -11.15 3.76
CA ALA A 105 1.35 -10.84 3.09
C ALA A 105 0.18 -10.62 4.06
N ASP A 106 0.02 -11.49 5.06
CA ASP A 106 -1.06 -11.34 6.05
C ASP A 106 -0.86 -10.11 6.93
N LEU A 107 0.37 -9.86 7.41
CA LEU A 107 0.69 -8.71 8.24
C LEU A 107 0.37 -7.39 7.51
N ALA A 108 0.86 -7.25 6.27
CA ALA A 108 0.61 -6.06 5.46
C ALA A 108 -0.88 -5.91 5.12
N ARG A 109 -1.58 -7.02 4.83
CA ARG A 109 -3.03 -7.03 4.58
C ARG A 109 -3.82 -6.59 5.81
N HIS A 110 -3.48 -7.08 7.00
CA HIS A 110 -4.15 -6.70 8.26
C HIS A 110 -3.93 -5.23 8.59
N ALA A 111 -2.70 -4.73 8.44
CA ALA A 111 -2.39 -3.32 8.64
C ALA A 111 -3.18 -2.43 7.65
N HIS A 112 -3.24 -2.82 6.38
CA HIS A 112 -4.01 -2.12 5.36
C HIS A 112 -5.52 -2.14 5.67
N LEU A 113 -6.06 -3.30 6.04
CA LEU A 113 -7.46 -3.44 6.44
C LEU A 113 -7.81 -2.56 7.63
N ALA A 114 -6.96 -2.54 8.65
CA ALA A 114 -7.15 -1.71 9.85
C ALA A 114 -7.16 -0.22 9.49
N HIS A 115 -6.18 0.24 8.70
CA HIS A 115 -6.11 1.63 8.27
C HIS A 115 -7.34 2.06 7.47
N VAL A 116 -7.74 1.27 6.48
CA VAL A 116 -8.89 1.59 5.62
C VAL A 116 -10.21 1.55 6.42
N THR A 117 -10.34 0.61 7.37
CA THR A 117 -11.51 0.56 8.26
C THR A 117 -11.61 1.81 9.14
N GLU A 118 -10.50 2.21 9.77
CA GLU A 118 -10.43 3.44 10.58
C GLU A 118 -10.77 4.68 9.76
N LEU A 119 -10.28 4.76 8.51
CA LEU A 119 -10.62 5.84 7.60
C LEU A 119 -12.13 5.89 7.32
N THR A 120 -12.76 4.76 6.96
CA THR A 120 -14.19 4.70 6.65
C THR A 120 -15.05 5.06 7.87
N GLU A 121 -14.69 4.56 9.06
CA GLU A 121 -15.41 4.85 10.31
C GLU A 121 -15.24 6.30 10.75
N THR A 122 -14.08 6.89 10.48
CA THR A 122 -13.85 8.32 10.73
C THR A 122 -14.69 9.16 9.78
N ALA A 123 -14.81 8.77 8.50
CA ALA A 123 -15.57 9.51 7.49
C ALA A 123 -17.08 9.55 7.76
N GLU A 124 -17.68 8.41 8.14
CA GLU A 124 -19.14 8.23 8.28
C GLU A 124 -19.87 9.39 9.01
N PRO A 125 -19.47 9.82 10.22
CA PRO A 125 -20.17 10.89 10.92
C PRO A 125 -20.04 12.27 10.24
N HIS A 126 -19.03 12.49 9.38
CA HIS A 126 -18.82 13.74 8.66
C HIS A 126 -19.54 13.81 7.32
N LEU A 127 -19.98 12.68 6.75
CA LEU A 127 -20.74 12.63 5.50
C LEU A 127 -22.11 13.31 5.57
N ARG A 128 -22.55 13.73 6.77
CA ARG A 128 -23.82 14.45 7.00
C ARG A 128 -23.60 15.83 7.62
N ARG A 129 -22.38 16.35 7.55
CA ARG A 129 -21.98 17.64 8.14
C ARG A 129 -21.39 18.57 7.07
N ALA A 130 -20.87 19.72 7.50
CA ALA A 130 -20.32 20.73 6.60
C ALA A 130 -19.11 20.21 5.80
N GLU A 131 -18.39 19.24 6.35
CA GLU A 131 -17.18 18.61 5.79
C GLU A 131 -17.50 17.51 4.77
N GLN A 132 -18.77 17.30 4.41
CA GLN A 132 -19.21 16.19 3.55
C GLN A 132 -18.42 16.11 2.22
N LEU A 133 -18.22 17.22 1.53
CA LEU A 133 -17.55 17.22 0.22
C LEU A 133 -16.07 16.83 0.33
N ASP A 134 -15.40 17.26 1.40
CA ASP A 134 -14.00 16.91 1.64
C ASP A 134 -13.85 15.41 1.92
N TRP A 135 -14.73 14.86 2.78
CA TRP A 135 -14.72 13.43 3.09
C TRP A 135 -15.15 12.55 1.92
N LEU A 136 -16.08 13.00 1.07
CA LEU A 136 -16.43 12.30 -0.16
C LEU A 136 -15.23 12.24 -1.12
N ALA A 137 -14.50 13.34 -1.27
CA ALA A 137 -13.28 13.36 -2.09
C ALA A 137 -12.19 12.42 -1.52
N THR A 138 -12.05 12.36 -0.19
CA THR A 138 -11.15 11.40 0.47
C THR A 138 -11.56 9.95 0.19
N LEU A 139 -12.85 9.60 0.35
CA LEU A 139 -13.35 8.25 0.09
C LEU A 139 -13.26 7.87 -1.39
N GLU A 140 -13.48 8.82 -2.30
CA GLU A 140 -13.31 8.60 -3.74
C GLU A 140 -11.85 8.29 -4.09
N ALA A 141 -10.90 9.03 -3.50
CA ALA A 141 -9.47 8.77 -3.68
C ALA A 141 -9.03 7.39 -3.10
N GLU A 142 -9.76 6.87 -2.11
CA GLU A 142 -9.47 5.61 -1.42
C GLU A 142 -10.35 4.44 -1.91
N HIS A 143 -11.23 4.66 -2.88
CA HIS A 143 -12.19 3.68 -3.36
C HIS A 143 -11.55 2.33 -3.74
N ASP A 144 -10.44 2.36 -4.48
CA ASP A 144 -9.71 1.15 -4.88
C ASP A 144 -9.10 0.41 -3.68
N ASN A 145 -8.67 1.15 -2.66
CA ASN A 145 -8.11 0.58 -1.42
C ASN A 145 -9.21 -0.04 -0.54
N ILE A 146 -10.38 0.61 -0.43
CA ILE A 146 -11.59 0.06 0.21
C ILE A 146 -12.00 -1.24 -0.46
N ALA A 147 -12.11 -1.24 -1.79
CA ALA A 147 -12.47 -2.45 -2.54
C ALA A 147 -11.42 -3.56 -2.38
N ALA A 148 -10.12 -3.23 -2.33
CA ALA A 148 -9.05 -4.19 -2.11
C ALA A 148 -9.07 -4.78 -0.70
N ALA A 149 -9.24 -3.95 0.33
CA ALA A 149 -9.34 -4.39 1.72
C ALA A 149 -10.55 -5.30 1.93
N MET A 150 -11.70 -4.96 1.33
CA MET A 150 -12.92 -5.78 1.39
C MET A 150 -12.73 -7.14 0.72
N ARG A 151 -12.13 -7.19 -0.48
CA ARG A 151 -11.80 -8.46 -1.16
C ARG A 151 -10.84 -9.31 -0.33
N GLY A 152 -9.82 -8.69 0.27
CA GLY A 152 -8.85 -9.37 1.13
C GLY A 152 -9.50 -9.97 2.38
N ALA A 153 -10.33 -9.21 3.08
CA ALA A 153 -11.06 -9.68 4.25
C ALA A 153 -12.01 -10.84 3.92
N LEU A 154 -12.76 -10.75 2.81
CA LEU A 154 -13.64 -11.83 2.35
C LEU A 154 -12.86 -13.10 2.00
N ALA A 155 -11.72 -12.98 1.31
CA ALA A 155 -10.87 -14.12 0.96
C ALA A 155 -10.28 -14.80 2.21
N ALA A 156 -10.01 -14.04 3.28
CA ALA A 156 -9.54 -14.55 4.57
C ALA A 156 -10.66 -15.10 5.48
N GLY A 157 -11.94 -15.02 5.07
CA GLY A 157 -13.08 -15.43 5.90
C GLY A 157 -13.43 -14.44 7.01
N GLU A 158 -12.90 -13.22 6.98
CA GLU A 158 -13.08 -12.17 7.98
C GLU A 158 -14.35 -11.34 7.68
N ALA A 159 -15.51 -12.00 7.59
CA ALA A 159 -16.76 -11.37 7.15
C ALA A 159 -17.15 -10.13 7.96
N GLN A 160 -16.91 -10.13 9.27
CA GLN A 160 -17.21 -8.98 10.13
C GLN A 160 -16.34 -7.76 9.82
N ALA A 161 -15.07 -7.96 9.47
CA ALA A 161 -14.20 -6.85 9.05
C ALA A 161 -14.62 -6.31 7.67
N ALA A 162 -15.00 -7.20 6.73
CA ALA A 162 -15.53 -6.79 5.43
C ALA A 162 -16.83 -5.96 5.57
N MET A 163 -17.72 -6.30 6.51
CA MET A 163 -18.95 -5.54 6.75
C MET A 163 -18.70 -4.13 7.27
N ARG A 164 -17.65 -3.91 8.07
CA ARG A 164 -17.30 -2.57 8.59
C ARG A 164 -16.89 -1.60 7.48
N LEU A 165 -16.35 -2.10 6.37
CA LEU A 165 -15.97 -1.32 5.19
C LEU A 165 -17.15 -0.94 4.29
N ALA A 166 -18.31 -1.57 4.46
CA ALA A 166 -19.50 -1.33 3.65
C ALA A 166 -20.48 -0.34 4.31
N ALA A 167 -20.15 0.16 5.50
CA ALA A 167 -20.98 1.03 6.32
C ALA A 167 -20.96 2.49 5.82
#